data_AF-A0A947A423-F1
#
_entry.id   AF-A0A947A423-F1
#
_cell.length_a   1.000
_cell.length_b   1.000
_cell.length_c   1.000
_cell.angle_alpha   90.00
_cell.angle_beta   90.00
_cell.angle_gamma   90.00
#
_symmetry.space_group_name_H-M   'P 1'
#
loop_
_entity.id
_entity.type
_entity.pdbx_description
1 polymer ?
#
loop_
_entity_poly.entity_id
_entity_poly.type
_entity_poly.pdbx_seq_one_letter_code
_entity_poly.pdbx_strand_id
1 'polypeptide(L)'
;IWNLKLLNEHKTEVGNNFSFIEFKVLNWARIFLIYSLLTSFIIHILYYLSPQNFYFKIIFSVFDLIAIYWIAVHGIMQRNVLSFLVDKEIDSSILGVSVPENKNDITVKKEELKNLMKRIDAHLKASEVFVNTDLTILDLADELKVHPKKISTCINTIRSQNFNSYINQWRIKKAEDLLAQKMLSHLSIEGIGKEVGFHSKSAFYSAFKKHTKTTPAKYMVRFEL
;
A
#
# COMPACT_ATOMS: atom_id res chain seq x y z
N ILE A 1 -19.55 10.65 5.50
CA ILE A 1 -18.32 11.43 5.20
C ILE A 1 -17.16 11.03 6.13
N TRP A 2 -17.36 11.01 7.46
CA TRP A 2 -16.32 10.63 8.43
C TRP A 2 -15.73 9.22 8.22
N ASN A 3 -16.57 8.20 7.97
CA ASN A 3 -16.10 6.83 7.67
C ASN A 3 -15.20 6.74 6.42
N LEU A 4 -15.49 7.51 5.37
CA LEU A 4 -14.66 7.52 4.16
C LEU A 4 -13.32 8.22 4.39
N LYS A 5 -13.30 9.24 5.24
CA LYS A 5 -12.07 9.92 5.66
C LYS A 5 -11.16 8.94 6.42
N LEU A 6 -11.72 8.21 7.39
CA LEU A 6 -10.98 7.21 8.16
C LEU A 6 -10.38 6.11 7.28
N LEU A 7 -11.11 5.62 6.28
CA LEU A 7 -10.61 4.61 5.33
C LEU A 7 -9.45 5.15 4.45
N ASN A 8 -9.50 6.43 4.08
CA ASN A 8 -8.41 7.06 3.32
C ASN A 8 -7.16 7.30 4.18
N GLU A 9 -7.35 7.68 5.45
CA GLU A 9 -6.27 7.81 6.43
C GLU A 9 -5.57 6.46 6.65
N HIS A 10 -6.34 5.39 6.89
CA HIS A 10 -5.82 4.02 7.00
C HIS A 10 -5.04 3.59 5.75
N LYS A 11 -5.58 3.85 4.56
CA LYS A 11 -4.88 3.54 3.30
C LYS A 11 -3.54 4.27 3.19
N THR A 12 -3.49 5.52 3.64
CA THR A 12 -2.27 6.34 3.64
C THR A 12 -1.25 5.79 4.62
N GLU A 13 -1.70 5.41 5.81
CA GLU A 13 -0.86 4.79 6.84
C GLU A 13 -0.27 3.47 6.38
N VAL A 14 -1.09 2.58 5.83
CA VAL A 14 -0.61 1.30 5.26
C VAL A 14 0.47 1.55 4.18
N GLY A 15 0.25 2.52 3.29
CA GLY A 15 1.24 2.87 2.26
C GLY A 15 2.52 3.51 2.79
N ASN A 16 2.47 4.16 3.96
CA ASN A 16 3.62 4.79 4.59
C ASN A 16 4.48 3.81 5.41
N ASN A 17 3.97 2.62 5.72
CA ASN A 17 4.62 1.70 6.64
C ASN A 17 4.92 0.33 6.05
N PHE A 18 4.23 -0.09 4.99
CA PHE A 18 4.39 -1.43 4.41
C PHE A 18 4.80 -1.39 2.93
N SER A 19 5.77 -2.20 2.55
CA SER A 19 6.10 -2.43 1.14
C SER A 19 5.05 -3.29 0.43
N PHE A 20 4.27 -4.07 1.18
CA PHE A 20 3.14 -4.86 0.69
C PHE A 20 1.83 -4.42 1.34
N ILE A 21 0.90 -3.93 0.51
CA ILE A 21 -0.34 -3.28 0.97
C ILE A 21 -1.62 -4.06 0.64
N GLU A 22 -1.55 -5.06 -0.24
CA GLU A 22 -2.73 -5.88 -0.56
C GLU A 22 -3.16 -6.66 0.68
N PHE A 23 -4.46 -6.86 0.85
CA PHE A 23 -5.09 -7.43 2.06
C PHE A 23 -4.92 -6.63 3.37
N LYS A 24 -4.15 -5.53 3.37
CA LYS A 24 -4.05 -4.58 4.49
C LYS A 24 -4.97 -3.36 4.31
N VAL A 25 -5.25 -2.97 3.06
CA VAL A 25 -6.17 -1.87 2.74
C VAL A 25 -7.64 -2.31 2.80
N LEU A 26 -8.48 -1.50 3.44
CA LEU A 26 -9.92 -1.75 3.64
C LEU A 26 -10.78 -1.31 2.42
N ASN A 27 -10.32 -1.60 1.20
CA ASN A 27 -11.06 -1.23 -0.02
C ASN A 27 -12.44 -1.92 -0.08
N TRP A 28 -12.53 -3.16 0.40
CA TRP A 28 -13.78 -3.93 0.45
C TRP A 28 -14.81 -3.24 1.36
N ALA A 29 -14.38 -2.67 2.49
CA ALA A 29 -15.27 -1.96 3.41
C ALA A 29 -15.87 -0.72 2.76
N ARG A 30 -15.11 -0.02 1.92
CA ARG A 30 -15.63 1.12 1.13
C ARG A 30 -16.72 0.67 0.14
N ILE A 31 -16.49 -0.43 -0.57
CA ILE A 31 -17.47 -0.99 -1.51
C ILE A 31 -18.73 -1.41 -0.76
N PHE A 32 -18.57 -2.07 0.40
CA PHE A 32 -19.67 -2.47 1.26
C PHE A 32 -20.51 -1.28 1.73
N LEU A 33 -19.89 -0.18 2.17
CA LEU A 33 -20.62 1.02 2.59
C LEU A 33 -21.44 1.65 1.46
N ILE A 34 -20.93 1.62 0.23
CA ILE A 34 -21.67 2.13 -0.94
C ILE A 34 -22.82 1.18 -1.27
N TYR A 35 -22.55 -0.12 -1.28
CA TYR A 35 -23.56 -1.16 -1.51
C TYR A 35 -24.71 -1.07 -0.51
N SER A 36 -24.42 -0.98 0.79
CA SER A 36 -25.45 -0.94 1.84
C SER A 36 -26.34 0.31 1.77
N LEU A 37 -25.77 1.46 1.39
CA LEU A 37 -26.55 2.68 1.15
C LEU A 37 -27.47 2.54 -0.08
N LEU A 38 -26.96 1.96 -1.16
CA LEU A 38 -27.74 1.74 -2.38
C LEU A 38 -28.87 0.73 -2.15
N THR A 39 -28.60 -0.39 -1.50
CA THR A 39 -29.65 -1.39 -1.21
C THR A 39 -30.69 -0.84 -0.25
N SER A 40 -30.30 -0.11 0.79
CA SER A 40 -31.25 0.55 1.70
C SER A 40 -32.17 1.53 0.97
N PHE A 41 -31.63 2.32 0.03
CA PHE A 41 -32.42 3.26 -0.75
C PHE A 41 -33.40 2.55 -1.70
N ILE A 42 -32.93 1.51 -2.39
CA ILE A 42 -33.76 0.70 -3.30
C ILE A 42 -34.88 0.00 -2.52
N ILE A 43 -34.58 -0.58 -1.36
CA ILE A 43 -35.56 -1.24 -0.50
C ILE A 43 -36.66 -0.24 -0.09
N HIS A 44 -36.29 1.00 0.29
CA HIS A 44 -37.26 2.03 0.67
C HIS A 44 -38.17 2.43 -0.50
N ILE A 45 -37.61 2.61 -1.71
CA ILE A 45 -38.38 2.91 -2.92
C ILE A 45 -39.34 1.77 -3.25
N LEU A 46 -38.87 0.52 -3.27
CA LEU A 46 -39.71 -0.63 -3.61
C LEU A 46 -40.79 -0.88 -2.55
N TYR A 47 -40.49 -0.63 -1.27
CA TYR A 47 -41.49 -0.69 -0.21
C TYR A 47 -42.61 0.34 -0.43
N TYR A 48 -42.29 1.56 -0.87
CA TYR A 48 -43.29 2.58 -1.18
C TYR A 48 -44.13 2.22 -2.43
N LEU A 49 -43.50 1.68 -3.47
CA LEU A 49 -44.18 1.33 -4.73
C LEU A 49 -45.01 0.06 -4.64
N SER A 50 -44.62 -0.93 -3.83
CA SER A 50 -45.24 -2.26 -3.80
C SER A 50 -45.02 -2.96 -2.45
N PRO A 51 -45.61 -2.46 -1.35
CA PRO A 51 -45.29 -2.89 0.02
C PRO A 51 -45.56 -4.38 0.32
N GLN A 52 -46.48 -5.00 -0.42
CA GLN A 52 -46.88 -6.40 -0.21
C GLN A 52 -46.29 -7.40 -1.22
N ASN A 53 -45.34 -6.98 -2.06
CA ASN A 53 -44.77 -7.88 -3.05
C ASN A 53 -43.80 -8.87 -2.40
N PHE A 54 -44.22 -10.14 -2.32
CA PHE A 54 -43.45 -11.23 -1.71
C PHE A 54 -42.14 -11.53 -2.45
N TYR A 55 -42.11 -11.41 -3.78
CA TYR A 55 -40.94 -11.72 -4.59
C TYR A 55 -39.77 -10.77 -4.30
N PHE A 56 -40.05 -9.48 -4.07
CA PHE A 56 -39.01 -8.51 -3.70
C PHE A 56 -38.33 -8.89 -2.38
N LYS A 57 -39.09 -9.37 -1.39
CA LYS A 57 -38.53 -9.82 -0.11
C LYS A 57 -37.55 -10.98 -0.31
N ILE A 58 -37.92 -12.00 -1.09
CA ILE A 58 -37.04 -13.14 -1.39
C ILE A 58 -35.76 -12.68 -2.09
N ILE A 59 -35.89 -11.84 -3.13
CA ILE A 59 -34.74 -11.37 -3.92
C ILE A 59 -33.75 -10.63 -3.01
N PHE A 60 -34.22 -9.73 -2.15
CA PHE A 60 -33.36 -9.02 -1.21
C PHE A 60 -32.68 -9.95 -0.20
N SER A 61 -33.41 -10.93 0.36
CA SER A 61 -32.82 -11.90 1.28
C SER A 61 -31.68 -12.71 0.63
N VAL A 62 -31.79 -13.05 -0.66
CA VAL A 62 -30.72 -13.72 -1.40
C VAL A 62 -29.51 -12.79 -1.58
N PHE A 63 -29.73 -11.52 -1.93
CA PHE A 63 -28.65 -10.53 -2.04
C PHE A 63 -27.95 -10.29 -0.69
N ASP A 64 -28.69 -10.20 0.41
CA ASP A 64 -28.14 -10.03 1.74
C ASP A 64 -27.28 -11.23 2.14
N LEU A 65 -27.71 -12.46 1.82
CA LEU A 65 -26.93 -13.66 2.06
C LEU A 65 -25.60 -13.66 1.28
N ILE A 66 -25.63 -13.24 0.01
CA ILE A 66 -24.43 -13.08 -0.82
C ILE A 66 -23.51 -12.00 -0.22
N ALA A 67 -24.06 -10.88 0.24
CA ALA A 67 -23.30 -9.81 0.86
C ALA A 67 -22.64 -10.25 2.17
N ILE A 68 -23.37 -10.98 3.03
CA ILE A 68 -22.84 -11.55 4.29
C ILE A 68 -21.69 -12.52 3.99
N TYR A 69 -21.87 -13.43 3.03
CA TYR A 69 -20.81 -14.34 2.61
C TYR A 69 -19.58 -13.58 2.11
N TRP A 70 -19.79 -12.56 1.27
CA TRP A 70 -18.71 -11.73 0.73
C TRP A 70 -17.94 -10.98 1.83
N ILE A 71 -18.64 -10.40 2.81
CA ILE A 71 -18.04 -9.74 3.98
C ILE A 71 -17.25 -10.74 4.81
N ALA A 72 -17.79 -11.94 5.05
CA ALA A 72 -17.10 -12.98 5.82
C ALA A 72 -15.77 -13.37 5.18
N VAL A 73 -15.76 -13.62 3.86
CA VAL A 73 -14.53 -13.95 3.12
C VAL A 73 -13.51 -12.81 3.20
N HIS A 74 -13.94 -11.56 2.99
CA HIS A 74 -13.02 -10.41 3.04
C HIS A 74 -12.54 -10.11 4.46
N GLY A 75 -13.39 -10.31 5.47
CA GLY A 75 -13.05 -10.16 6.87
C GLY A 75 -11.99 -11.17 7.32
N ILE A 76 -12.11 -12.43 6.91
CA ILE A 76 -11.12 -13.48 7.21
C ILE A 76 -9.78 -13.22 6.48
N MET A 77 -9.84 -12.74 5.23
CA MET A 77 -8.63 -12.44 4.44
C MET A 77 -7.93 -11.13 4.86
N GLN A 78 -8.58 -10.29 5.67
CA GLN A 78 -8.01 -9.03 6.13
C GLN A 78 -6.85 -9.31 7.09
N ARG A 79 -5.63 -8.92 6.70
CA ARG A 79 -4.48 -8.97 7.61
C ARG A 79 -4.58 -7.81 8.60
N ASN A 80 -4.49 -8.13 9.89
CA ASN A 80 -4.44 -7.13 10.95
C ASN A 80 -3.11 -6.37 10.89
N VAL A 81 -3.19 -5.05 10.89
CA VAL A 81 -2.03 -4.14 11.04
C VAL A 81 -1.90 -3.62 12.48
N LEU A 82 -2.60 -4.26 13.42
CA LEU A 82 -2.77 -3.79 14.81
C LEU A 82 -1.45 -3.65 15.55
N SER A 83 -0.47 -4.53 15.30
CA SER A 83 0.86 -4.46 15.92
C SER A 83 1.54 -3.10 15.66
N PHE A 84 1.33 -2.51 14.49
CA PHE A 84 1.91 -1.21 14.14
C PHE A 84 1.25 -0.04 14.89
N LEU A 85 -0.05 -0.14 15.20
CA LEU A 85 -0.76 0.92 15.95
C LEU A 85 -0.33 0.96 17.42
N VAL A 86 0.02 -0.20 17.98
CA VAL A 86 0.55 -0.32 19.36
C VAL A 86 1.93 0.35 19.46
N ASP A 87 2.84 0.09 18.53
CA ASP A 87 4.16 0.73 18.52
C ASP A 87 4.06 2.25 18.31
N LYS A 88 3.08 2.70 17.51
CA LYS A 88 2.83 4.13 17.27
C LYS A 88 2.37 4.88 18.52
N GLU A 89 1.52 4.29 19.36
CA GLU A 89 1.09 4.92 20.62
C GLU A 89 2.25 5.04 21.61
N ILE A 90 3.06 3.98 21.73
CA ILE A 90 4.26 3.96 22.57
C ILE A 90 5.24 5.07 22.15
N ASP A 91 5.58 5.16 20.86
CA ASP A 91 6.52 6.18 20.37
C ASP A 91 5.97 7.62 20.46
N SER A 92 4.65 7.80 20.25
CA SER A 92 4.03 9.13 20.34
C SER A 92 4.03 9.71 21.76
N SER A 93 4.02 8.84 22.77
CA SER A 93 4.11 9.22 24.18
C SER A 93 5.54 9.58 24.61
N ILE A 94 6.55 9.05 23.92
CA ILE A 94 7.98 9.22 24.25
C ILE A 94 8.60 10.41 23.50
N LEU A 95 8.15 10.70 22.28
CA LEU A 95 8.73 11.75 21.43
C LEU A 95 7.79 12.95 21.33
N GLY A 96 7.89 13.86 22.30
CA GLY A 96 7.34 15.21 22.22
C GLY A 96 7.95 15.99 21.06
N VAL A 97 7.43 15.80 19.84
CA VAL A 97 7.92 16.49 18.64
C VAL A 97 7.41 17.93 18.66
N SER A 98 8.28 18.86 19.05
CA SER A 98 8.09 20.30 18.86
C SER A 98 8.21 20.69 17.38
N VAL A 99 7.33 21.58 16.94
CA VAL A 99 7.33 22.18 15.60
C VAL A 99 8.40 23.29 15.59
N PRO A 100 9.30 23.35 14.59
CA PRO A 100 10.37 24.36 14.58
C PRO A 100 9.85 25.73 14.14
N GLU A 101 10.24 26.77 14.87
CA GLU A 101 9.72 28.15 14.79
C GLU A 101 10.59 29.09 13.91
N ASN A 102 11.71 28.63 13.32
CA ASN A 102 12.69 29.50 12.60
C ASN A 102 13.19 28.94 11.24
N LYS A 103 13.39 29.82 10.25
CA LYS A 103 13.94 29.53 8.90
C LYS A 103 15.33 28.88 8.88
N ASN A 104 16.21 29.21 9.82
CA ASN A 104 17.53 28.57 9.91
C ASN A 104 17.41 27.09 10.33
N ASP A 105 16.45 26.78 11.20
CA ASP A 105 16.14 25.43 11.65
C ASP A 105 15.60 24.56 10.49
N ILE A 106 14.80 25.15 9.59
CA ILE A 106 14.30 24.49 8.38
C ILE A 106 15.44 24.05 7.44
N THR A 107 16.47 24.89 7.29
CA THR A 107 17.58 24.62 6.36
C THR A 107 18.47 23.50 6.89
N VAL A 108 18.81 23.53 8.18
CA VAL A 108 19.57 22.47 8.86
C VAL A 108 18.80 21.14 8.82
N LYS A 109 17.50 21.17 9.15
CA LYS A 109 16.63 19.99 9.12
C LYS A 109 16.51 19.39 7.72
N LYS A 110 16.49 20.20 6.66
CA LYS A 110 16.47 19.70 5.28
C LYS A 110 17.77 19.00 4.88
N GLU A 111 18.92 19.49 5.34
CA GLU A 111 20.21 18.86 5.06
C GLU A 111 20.37 17.53 5.84
N GLU A 112 19.90 17.47 7.08
CA GLU A 112 19.80 16.21 7.83
C GLU A 112 18.95 15.17 7.10
N LEU A 113 17.78 15.55 6.57
CA LEU A 113 16.93 14.64 5.81
C LEU A 113 17.59 14.16 4.53
N LYS A 114 18.33 15.01 3.81
CA LYS A 114 19.09 14.56 2.63
C LYS A 114 20.18 13.57 3.00
N ASN A 115 20.90 13.80 4.10
CA ASN A 115 21.94 12.88 4.57
C ASN A 115 21.35 11.54 4.99
N LEU A 116 20.20 11.56 5.69
CA LEU A 116 19.45 10.35 6.00
C LEU A 116 18.98 9.63 4.73
N MET A 117 18.48 10.36 3.72
CA MET A 117 18.07 9.77 2.45
C MET A 117 19.21 9.06 1.75
N LYS A 118 20.42 9.66 1.72
CA LYS A 118 21.61 9.02 1.16
C LYS A 118 21.97 7.72 1.89
N ARG A 119 21.86 7.71 3.23
CA ARG A 119 22.08 6.50 4.04
C ARG A 119 21.06 5.42 3.72
N ILE A 120 19.78 5.78 3.59
CA ILE A 120 18.71 4.85 3.19
C ILE A 120 18.99 4.28 1.79
N ASP A 121 19.30 5.13 0.81
CA ASP A 121 19.57 4.70 -0.56
C ASP A 121 20.79 3.76 -0.63
N ALA A 122 21.87 4.08 0.12
CA ALA A 122 23.07 3.25 0.18
C ALA A 122 22.80 1.89 0.83
N HIS A 123 22.03 1.88 1.91
CA HIS A 123 21.63 0.66 2.61
C HIS A 123 20.77 -0.25 1.73
N LEU A 124 19.74 0.30 1.09
CA LEU A 124 18.89 -0.46 0.17
C LEU A 124 19.68 -1.03 -1.01
N LYS A 125 20.63 -0.27 -1.55
CA LYS A 125 21.50 -0.72 -2.64
C LYS A 125 22.44 -1.85 -2.20
N ALA A 126 22.98 -1.80 -0.99
CA ALA A 126 23.96 -2.77 -0.51
C ALA A 126 23.31 -4.07 0.00
N SER A 127 22.20 -3.96 0.73
CA SER A 127 21.51 -5.11 1.34
C SER A 127 20.51 -5.79 0.42
N GLU A 128 19.98 -5.06 -0.57
CA GLU A 128 18.82 -5.46 -1.37
C GLU A 128 17.59 -5.88 -0.55
N VAL A 129 17.46 -5.39 0.69
CA VAL A 129 16.36 -5.75 1.60
C VAL A 129 14.97 -5.45 1.02
N PHE A 130 14.88 -4.57 0.01
CA PHE A 130 13.66 -4.30 -0.75
C PHE A 130 13.07 -5.54 -1.45
N VAL A 131 13.85 -6.60 -1.67
CA VAL A 131 13.36 -7.88 -2.21
C VAL A 131 12.49 -8.63 -1.20
N ASN A 132 12.66 -8.38 0.11
CA ASN A 132 11.75 -8.92 1.11
C ASN A 132 10.34 -8.38 0.87
N THR A 133 9.43 -9.29 0.54
CA THR A 133 8.04 -8.99 0.18
C THR A 133 7.25 -8.37 1.33
N ASP A 134 7.58 -8.73 2.58
CA ASP A 134 6.92 -8.26 3.79
C ASP A 134 7.63 -7.09 4.47
N LEU A 135 8.68 -6.51 3.83
CA LEU A 135 9.44 -5.39 4.36
C LEU A 135 8.54 -4.25 4.84
N THR A 136 8.77 -3.81 6.07
CA THR A 136 8.10 -2.70 6.73
C THR A 136 9.07 -1.56 7.01
N ILE A 137 8.52 -0.40 7.38
CA ILE A 137 9.33 0.73 7.83
C ILE A 137 9.98 0.49 9.19
N LEU A 138 9.41 -0.41 10.02
CA LEU A 138 9.99 -0.79 11.31
C LEU A 138 11.28 -1.58 11.08
N ASP A 139 11.25 -2.56 10.17
CA ASP A 139 12.43 -3.35 9.82
C ASP A 139 13.57 -2.43 9.33
N LEU A 140 13.26 -1.49 8.44
CA LEU A 140 14.24 -0.53 7.93
C LEU A 140 14.73 0.45 9.03
N ALA A 141 13.86 0.80 9.97
CA ALA A 141 14.19 1.64 11.12
C ALA A 141 15.18 0.96 12.06
N ASP A 142 14.96 -0.32 12.35
CA ASP A 142 15.82 -1.13 13.20
C ASP A 142 17.19 -1.34 12.56
N GLU A 143 17.23 -1.67 11.26
CA GLU A 143 18.49 -1.84 10.52
C GLU A 143 19.32 -0.55 10.45
N LEU A 144 18.69 0.60 10.28
CA LEU A 144 19.37 1.90 10.19
C LEU A 144 19.60 2.58 11.55
N LYS A 145 19.02 2.03 12.63
CA LYS A 145 18.95 2.63 13.97
C LYS A 145 18.36 4.05 13.92
N VAL A 146 17.27 4.22 13.19
CA VAL A 146 16.57 5.51 13.01
C VAL A 146 15.09 5.32 13.22
N HIS A 147 14.48 6.19 14.02
CA HIS A 147 13.05 6.13 14.30
C HIS A 147 12.17 6.05 13.02
N PRO A 148 11.16 5.16 12.95
CA PRO A 148 10.33 4.93 11.76
C PRO A 148 9.68 6.20 11.21
N LYS A 149 9.14 7.05 12.10
CA LYS A 149 8.58 8.36 11.73
C LYS A 149 9.58 9.27 11.00
N LYS A 150 10.87 9.27 11.40
CA LYS A 150 11.91 10.07 10.74
C LYS A 150 12.19 9.55 9.33
N ILE A 151 12.18 8.22 9.14
CA ILE A 151 12.26 7.59 7.81
C ILE A 151 11.07 7.98 6.94
N SER A 152 9.85 7.87 7.47
CA SER A 152 8.62 8.21 6.73
C SER A 152 8.60 9.68 6.31
N THR A 153 8.96 10.59 7.23
CA THR A 153 9.12 12.02 6.91
C THR A 153 10.20 12.25 5.86
N CYS A 154 11.35 11.58 5.98
CA CYS A 154 12.45 11.70 5.02
C CYS A 154 12.02 11.32 3.60
N ILE A 155 11.39 10.15 3.44
CA ILE A 155 10.95 9.65 2.13
C ILE A 155 9.88 10.59 1.55
N ASN A 156 8.86 10.95 2.34
CA ASN A 156 7.79 11.84 1.88
C ASN A 156 8.31 13.23 1.49
N THR A 157 9.25 13.80 2.26
CA THR A 157 9.78 15.15 1.99
C THR A 157 10.79 15.16 0.84
N ILE A 158 11.68 14.17 0.73
CA ILE A 158 12.77 14.18 -0.25
C ILE A 158 12.37 13.51 -1.58
N ARG A 159 11.55 12.47 -1.55
CA ARG A 159 11.13 11.70 -2.73
C ARG A 159 9.70 11.99 -3.18
N SER A 160 8.90 12.70 -2.36
CA SER A 160 7.47 12.95 -2.64
C SER A 160 6.68 11.66 -2.88
N GLN A 161 7.03 10.61 -2.14
CA GLN A 161 6.48 9.27 -2.25
C GLN A 161 6.26 8.70 -0.85
N ASN A 162 5.30 7.78 -0.72
CA ASN A 162 5.19 6.96 0.48
C ASN A 162 6.19 5.78 0.45
N PHE A 163 6.40 5.13 1.60
CA PHE A 163 7.31 3.99 1.74
C PHE A 163 7.04 2.89 0.72
N ASN A 164 5.78 2.50 0.52
CA ASN A 164 5.39 1.49 -0.47
C ASN A 164 5.87 1.84 -1.88
N SER A 165 5.60 3.06 -2.35
CA SER A 165 5.99 3.51 -3.69
C SER A 165 7.51 3.61 -3.81
N TYR A 166 8.18 4.03 -2.75
CA TYR A 166 9.64 4.14 -2.71
C TYR A 166 10.32 2.77 -2.78
N ILE A 167 9.88 1.77 -2.00
CA ILE A 167 10.40 0.41 -2.09
C ILE A 167 10.09 -0.21 -3.47
N ASN A 168 8.87 -0.02 -3.98
CA ASN A 168 8.52 -0.50 -5.31
C ASN A 168 9.40 0.10 -6.41
N GLN A 169 9.86 1.35 -6.27
CA GLN A 169 10.81 1.94 -7.23
C GLN A 169 12.12 1.14 -7.29
N TRP A 170 12.65 0.70 -6.14
CA TRP A 170 13.84 -0.15 -6.09
C TRP A 170 13.59 -1.53 -6.71
N ARG A 171 12.45 -2.15 -6.40
CA ARG A 171 12.04 -3.44 -6.98
C ARG A 171 11.93 -3.37 -8.51
N ILE A 172 11.31 -2.31 -9.04
CA ILE A 172 11.20 -2.10 -10.49
C ILE A 172 12.56 -1.88 -11.13
N LYS A 173 13.44 -1.08 -10.51
CA LYS A 173 14.79 -0.88 -11.02
C LYS A 173 15.55 -2.21 -11.13
N LYS A 174 15.49 -3.05 -10.10
CA LYS A 174 16.08 -4.39 -10.14
C LYS A 174 15.45 -5.26 -11.24
N ALA A 175 14.13 -5.17 -11.45
CA ALA A 175 13.47 -5.89 -12.54
C ALA A 175 13.94 -5.43 -13.93
N GLU A 176 14.12 -4.12 -14.14
CA GLU A 176 14.69 -3.58 -15.38
C GLU A 176 16.11 -4.10 -15.62
N ASP A 177 16.95 -4.11 -14.59
CA ASP A 177 18.33 -4.62 -14.67
C ASP A 177 18.36 -6.11 -15.02
N LEU A 178 17.50 -6.93 -14.40
CA LEU A 178 17.40 -8.37 -14.68
C LEU A 178 16.87 -8.68 -16.07
N LEU A 179 15.91 -7.88 -16.56
CA LEU A 179 15.39 -7.97 -17.93
C LEU A 179 16.46 -7.60 -18.96
N ALA A 180 17.22 -6.52 -18.72
CA ALA A 180 18.26 -6.04 -19.63
C ALA A 180 19.44 -7.03 -19.73
N GLN A 181 19.81 -7.68 -18.63
CA GLN A 181 20.92 -8.64 -18.60
C GLN A 181 20.55 -10.04 -19.13
N LYS A 182 19.28 -10.26 -19.53
CA LYS A 182 18.74 -11.57 -19.92
C LYS A 182 18.97 -12.68 -18.88
N MET A 183 19.28 -12.31 -17.62
CA MET A 183 19.61 -13.26 -16.55
C MET A 183 18.43 -14.16 -16.18
N LEU A 184 17.21 -13.70 -16.43
CA LEU A 184 15.97 -14.40 -16.11
C LEU A 184 15.16 -14.79 -17.36
N SER A 185 15.81 -15.02 -18.50
CA SER A 185 15.15 -15.40 -19.77
C SER A 185 14.30 -16.69 -19.66
N HIS A 186 14.56 -17.52 -18.65
CA HIS A 186 13.80 -18.73 -18.35
C HIS A 186 12.59 -18.49 -17.43
N LEU A 187 12.49 -17.32 -16.78
CA LEU A 187 11.38 -16.99 -15.90
C LEU A 187 10.27 -16.27 -16.66
N SER A 188 9.03 -16.58 -16.27
CA SER A 188 7.90 -15.76 -16.67
C SER A 188 7.98 -14.37 -16.04
N ILE A 189 7.25 -13.41 -16.62
CA ILE A 189 7.09 -12.06 -16.05
C ILE A 189 6.61 -12.11 -14.58
N GLU A 190 5.78 -13.09 -14.25
CA GLU A 190 5.35 -13.31 -12.87
C GLU A 190 6.50 -13.82 -11.98
N GLY A 191 7.34 -14.72 -12.49
CA GLY A 191 8.55 -15.17 -11.81
C GLY A 191 9.49 -14.01 -11.50
N ILE A 192 9.72 -13.12 -12.46
CA ILE A 192 10.52 -11.90 -12.26
C ILE A 192 9.90 -11.02 -11.18
N GLY A 193 8.58 -10.84 -11.21
CA GLY A 193 7.87 -10.08 -10.17
C GLY A 193 8.10 -10.64 -8.77
N LYS A 194 8.03 -11.97 -8.60
CA LYS A 194 8.30 -12.64 -7.32
C LYS A 194 9.77 -12.47 -6.90
N GLU A 195 10.71 -12.63 -7.83
CA GLU A 195 12.15 -12.54 -7.57
C GLU A 195 12.57 -11.14 -7.08
N VAL A 196 11.90 -10.09 -7.53
CA VAL A 196 12.18 -8.72 -7.07
C VAL A 196 11.31 -8.29 -5.89
N GLY A 197 10.53 -9.20 -5.29
CA GLY A 197 9.80 -8.95 -4.06
C GLY A 197 8.36 -8.47 -4.20
N PHE A 198 7.69 -8.72 -5.33
CA PHE A 198 6.23 -8.52 -5.43
C PHE A 198 5.46 -9.78 -5.01
N HIS A 199 4.50 -9.61 -4.09
CA HIS A 199 3.58 -10.67 -3.67
C HIS A 199 2.60 -11.10 -4.77
N SER A 200 2.23 -10.20 -5.68
CA SER A 200 1.24 -10.49 -6.73
C SER A 200 1.62 -9.92 -8.10
N LYS A 201 1.15 -10.61 -9.15
CA LYS A 201 1.28 -10.16 -10.54
C LYS A 201 0.63 -8.79 -10.76
N SER A 202 -0.53 -8.56 -10.14
CA SER A 202 -1.26 -7.29 -10.29
C SER A 202 -0.47 -6.11 -9.71
N ALA A 203 0.11 -6.28 -8.52
CA ALA A 203 0.98 -5.29 -7.89
C ALA A 203 2.20 -5.00 -8.77
N PHE A 204 2.87 -6.04 -9.27
CA PHE A 204 4.04 -5.89 -10.14
C PHE A 204 3.71 -5.12 -11.42
N TYR A 205 2.67 -5.54 -12.16
CA TYR A 205 2.27 -4.88 -13.40
C TYR A 205 1.89 -3.40 -13.18
N SER A 206 1.17 -3.11 -12.09
CA SER A 206 0.74 -1.75 -11.75
C SER A 206 1.93 -0.86 -11.41
N ALA A 207 2.86 -1.35 -10.57
CA ALA A 207 4.07 -0.63 -10.21
C ALA A 207 4.96 -0.42 -11.45
N PHE A 208 5.23 -1.47 -12.22
CA PHE A 208 6.07 -1.40 -13.41
C PHE A 208 5.51 -0.38 -14.41
N LYS A 209 4.21 -0.41 -14.70
CA LYS A 209 3.55 0.56 -15.59
C LYS A 209 3.59 1.99 -15.04
N LYS A 210 3.43 2.17 -13.72
CA LYS A 210 3.51 3.49 -13.09
C LYS A 210 4.90 4.11 -13.26
N HIS A 211 5.95 3.29 -13.08
CA HIS A 211 7.36 3.71 -13.12
C HIS A 211 7.90 3.85 -14.54
N THR A 212 7.67 2.87 -15.42
CA THR A 212 8.25 2.81 -16.78
C THR A 212 7.34 3.34 -17.89
N LYS A 213 6.07 3.68 -17.56
CA LYS A 213 5.00 4.04 -18.50
C LYS A 213 4.62 2.95 -19.51
N THR A 214 5.17 1.73 -19.39
CA THR A 214 4.84 0.57 -20.23
C THR A 214 4.60 -0.69 -19.40
N THR A 215 4.05 -1.74 -19.99
CA THR A 215 3.84 -3.00 -19.27
C THR A 215 5.13 -3.83 -19.26
N PRO A 216 5.37 -4.68 -18.23
CA PRO A 216 6.51 -5.58 -18.22
C PRO A 216 6.61 -6.44 -19.49
N ALA A 217 5.47 -6.92 -19.99
CA ALA A 217 5.41 -7.72 -21.22
C ALA A 217 5.90 -6.96 -22.45
N LYS A 218 5.47 -5.70 -22.62
CA LYS A 218 5.95 -4.86 -23.73
C LYS A 218 7.42 -4.47 -23.56
N TYR A 219 7.87 -4.32 -22.31
CA TYR A 219 9.26 -4.01 -22.02
C TYR A 219 10.17 -5.19 -22.40
N MET A 220 9.81 -6.41 -22.03
CA MET A 220 10.58 -7.63 -22.33
C MET A 220 10.82 -7.82 -23.83
N VAL A 221 9.79 -7.67 -24.67
CA VAL A 221 9.90 -7.78 -26.13
C VAL A 221 10.94 -6.80 -26.71
N ARG A 222 11.13 -5.63 -26.09
CA ARG A 222 12.11 -4.64 -26.54
C ARG A 222 13.58 -5.11 -26.39
N PHE A 223 13.85 -6.03 -25.49
CA PHE A 223 15.19 -6.57 -25.22
C PHE A 223 15.42 -7.96 -25.85
N GLU A 224 14.38 -8.56 -26.43
CA GLU A 224 14.47 -9.79 -27.22
C GLU A 224 14.89 -9.52 -28.67
N LEU A 225 14.74 -8.27 -29.15
CA LEU A 225 15.26 -7.76 -30.43
C LEU A 225 16.72 -7.31 -30.30
#